data_AF-A0A4R0JQ07-F1
#
_entry.id   AF-A0A4R0JQ07-F1
#
_cell.length_a   1.000
_cell.length_b   1.000
_cell.length_c   1.000
_cell.angle_alpha   90.00
_cell.angle_beta   90.00
_cell.angle_gamma   90.00
#
_symmetry.space_group_name_H-M   'P 1'
#
loop_
_entity.id
_entity.type
_entity.pdbx_description
1 polymer ?
#
loop_
_entity_poly.entity_id
_entity_poly.type
_entity_poly.pdbx_seq_one_letter_code
_entity_poly.pdbx_strand_id
1 'polypeptide(L)'
;MVAVGFLVAGVQPAAAVTTSQVQWDLAGMAYLSFGDVDGVTGPKTSAAVKAFQTDRCLDPDGVVGPMTTDELDAQVTKVQQVVGADPDGEFGPATQAAIKTWQGAHSLAQTGQADAATMTAMGVTRVKDCTPPPPGELAAAIVQIAQQEAANSAHNREIGGYNCNYYTTALGLSGTGAHCSNGWKTQAWCADFGKWVWKQAGAKTTYVTSYYSSFTTYGQNFGTWHTGSPQPGDAIVFSYGHVGLVVSSTSSSVTYISGNTSNPATGNDDALLQKTVSRSYSAIVGYASPVAR
;
A
#
# COMPACT_ATOMS: atom_id res chain seq x y z
N MET A 1 -24.36 1.52 46.28
CA MET A 1 -23.44 0.90 45.31
C MET A 1 -23.63 1.63 43.99
N VAL A 2 -22.67 2.46 43.60
CA VAL A 2 -22.73 3.24 42.36
C VAL A 2 -22.08 2.39 41.27
N ALA A 3 -22.86 1.96 40.28
CA ALA A 3 -22.35 1.29 39.10
C ALA A 3 -21.73 2.35 38.18
N VAL A 4 -20.41 2.38 38.12
CA VAL A 4 -19.66 3.18 37.15
C VAL A 4 -19.72 2.42 35.82
N GLY A 5 -20.63 2.82 34.94
CA GLY A 5 -20.68 2.34 33.56
C GLY A 5 -19.51 2.93 32.78
N PHE A 6 -18.53 2.11 32.44
CA PHE A 6 -17.50 2.47 31.47
C PHE A 6 -18.16 2.61 30.10
N LEU A 7 -18.27 3.84 29.61
CA LEU A 7 -18.50 4.12 28.21
C LEU A 7 -17.26 3.62 27.45
N VAL A 8 -17.38 2.46 26.82
CA VAL A 8 -16.44 2.03 25.79
C VAL A 8 -16.67 2.99 24.62
N ALA A 9 -15.77 3.96 24.46
CA ALA A 9 -15.71 4.76 23.25
C ALA A 9 -15.47 3.81 22.08
N GLY A 10 -16.54 3.50 21.34
CA GLY A 10 -16.43 2.78 20.09
C GLY A 10 -15.53 3.60 19.17
N VAL A 11 -14.42 3.01 18.73
CA VAL A 11 -13.66 3.57 17.60
C VAL A 11 -14.61 3.50 16.41
N GLN A 12 -15.18 4.64 16.06
CA GLN A 12 -16.00 4.80 14.88
C GLN A 12 -15.12 4.41 13.68
N PRO A 13 -15.57 3.53 12.76
CA PRO A 13 -14.81 3.30 11.54
C PRO A 13 -14.61 4.64 10.83
N ALA A 14 -13.37 4.93 10.40
CA ALA A 14 -13.09 6.12 9.62
C ALA A 14 -14.09 6.19 8.46
N ALA A 15 -14.80 7.31 8.35
CA ALA A 15 -15.75 7.50 7.27
C ALA A 15 -15.02 7.35 5.92
N ALA A 16 -15.66 6.73 4.93
CA ALA A 16 -15.08 6.69 3.60
C ALA A 16 -14.82 8.12 3.11
N VAL A 17 -13.57 8.44 2.75
CA VAL A 17 -13.17 9.76 2.27
C VAL A 17 -14.08 10.15 1.10
N THR A 18 -14.73 11.31 1.21
CA THR A 18 -15.69 11.76 0.21
C THR A 18 -14.98 12.20 -1.07
N THR A 19 -15.63 12.14 -2.24
CA THR A 19 -15.06 12.65 -3.50
C THR A 19 -14.61 14.11 -3.37
N SER A 20 -15.40 14.93 -2.67
CA SER A 20 -15.04 16.32 -2.40
C SER A 20 -13.77 16.43 -1.56
N GLN A 21 -13.59 15.57 -0.54
CA GLN A 21 -12.37 15.57 0.25
C GLN A 21 -11.15 15.18 -0.59
N VAL A 22 -11.26 14.14 -1.41
CA VAL A 22 -10.15 13.76 -2.31
C VAL A 22 -9.79 14.89 -3.28
N GLN A 23 -10.79 15.59 -3.83
CA GLN A 23 -10.55 16.74 -4.69
C GLN A 23 -9.89 17.90 -3.94
N TRP A 24 -10.28 18.14 -2.68
CA TRP A 24 -9.61 19.11 -1.81
C TRP A 24 -8.15 18.74 -1.56
N ASP A 25 -7.87 17.48 -1.27
CA ASP A 25 -6.51 16.99 -1.06
C ASP A 25 -5.68 17.12 -2.34
N LEU A 26 -6.20 16.71 -3.50
CA LEU A 26 -5.54 16.86 -4.79
C LEU A 26 -5.33 18.33 -5.16
N ALA A 27 -6.30 19.20 -4.87
CA ALA A 27 -6.20 20.63 -5.15
C ALA A 27 -5.21 21.31 -4.22
N GLY A 28 -5.23 20.97 -2.95
CA GLY A 28 -4.27 21.40 -1.94
C GLY A 28 -2.85 20.98 -2.30
N MET A 29 -2.68 19.74 -2.78
CA MET A 29 -1.41 19.21 -3.30
C MET A 29 -1.12 19.67 -4.74
N ALA A 30 -1.81 20.65 -5.29
CA ALA A 30 -1.57 21.24 -6.63
C ALA A 30 -1.65 20.26 -7.83
N TYR A 31 -2.38 19.15 -7.71
CA TYR A 31 -2.73 18.26 -8.83
C TYR A 31 -4.07 18.63 -9.49
N LEU A 32 -4.92 19.36 -8.76
CA LEU A 32 -6.21 19.87 -9.22
C LEU A 32 -6.32 21.38 -8.92
N SER A 33 -7.20 22.09 -9.61
CA SER A 33 -7.56 23.46 -9.23
C SER A 33 -8.60 23.44 -8.11
N PHE A 34 -8.52 24.35 -7.12
CA PHE A 34 -9.59 24.51 -6.13
C PHE A 34 -10.95 24.82 -6.76
N GLY A 35 -10.96 25.45 -7.95
CA GLY A 35 -12.19 25.72 -8.69
C GLY A 35 -12.83 24.49 -9.35
N ASP A 36 -12.12 23.35 -9.37
CA ASP A 36 -12.59 22.08 -9.92
C ASP A 36 -13.03 21.09 -8.81
N VAL A 37 -13.14 21.56 -7.56
CA VAL A 37 -13.71 20.80 -6.44
C VAL A 37 -15.24 20.87 -6.52
N ASP A 38 -15.85 19.88 -7.16
CA ASP A 38 -17.29 19.83 -7.46
C ASP A 38 -18.01 18.60 -6.88
N GLY A 39 -17.26 17.71 -6.20
CA GLY A 39 -17.75 16.45 -5.66
C GLY A 39 -17.98 15.35 -6.71
N VAL A 40 -17.58 15.57 -7.97
CA VAL A 40 -17.81 14.65 -9.09
C VAL A 40 -16.50 14.03 -9.60
N THR A 41 -16.48 12.71 -9.75
CA THR A 41 -15.35 12.00 -10.37
C THR A 41 -15.39 12.17 -11.89
N GLY A 42 -14.94 13.33 -12.36
CA GLY A 42 -14.81 13.66 -13.78
C GLY A 42 -13.40 13.47 -14.35
N PRO A 43 -13.20 13.74 -15.66
CA PRO A 43 -11.91 13.58 -16.33
C PRO A 43 -10.77 14.37 -15.68
N LYS A 44 -11.05 15.55 -15.11
CA LYS A 44 -10.07 16.36 -14.39
C LYS A 44 -9.60 15.68 -13.10
N THR A 45 -10.55 15.17 -12.31
CA THR A 45 -10.26 14.41 -11.08
C THR A 45 -9.42 13.17 -11.42
N SER A 46 -9.83 12.37 -12.41
CA SER A 46 -9.06 11.18 -12.81
C SER A 46 -7.65 11.52 -13.31
N ALA A 47 -7.48 12.62 -14.06
CA ALA A 47 -6.15 13.08 -14.49
C ALA A 47 -5.28 13.52 -13.31
N ALA A 48 -5.85 14.26 -12.36
CA ALA A 48 -5.16 14.68 -11.13
C ALA A 48 -4.72 13.47 -10.29
N VAL A 49 -5.60 12.46 -10.15
CA VAL A 49 -5.27 11.20 -9.47
C VAL A 49 -4.12 10.48 -10.18
N LYS A 50 -4.13 10.38 -11.52
CA LYS A 50 -3.02 9.75 -12.27
C LYS A 50 -1.69 10.48 -12.10
N ALA A 51 -1.72 11.81 -12.10
CA ALA A 51 -0.53 12.63 -11.90
C ALA A 51 0.04 12.42 -10.48
N PHE A 52 -0.82 12.44 -9.46
CA PHE A 52 -0.43 12.12 -8.09
C PHE A 52 0.14 10.69 -7.99
N GLN A 53 -0.58 9.70 -8.51
CA GLN A 53 -0.14 8.31 -8.51
C GLN A 53 1.23 8.13 -9.19
N THR A 54 1.46 8.82 -10.31
CA THR A 54 2.76 8.82 -11.01
C THR A 54 3.87 9.37 -10.13
N ASP A 55 3.65 10.55 -9.53
CA ASP A 55 4.63 11.19 -8.65
C ASP A 55 4.91 10.37 -7.38
N ARG A 56 4.01 9.47 -6.99
CA ARG A 56 4.13 8.64 -5.78
C ARG A 56 4.45 7.17 -6.04
N CYS A 57 4.78 6.81 -7.28
CA CYS A 57 5.08 5.44 -7.73
C CYS A 57 3.93 4.42 -7.52
N LEU A 58 2.70 4.93 -7.49
CA LEU A 58 1.48 4.13 -7.52
C LEU A 58 1.14 3.74 -8.97
N ASP A 59 0.14 2.88 -9.14
CA ASP A 59 -0.38 2.56 -10.48
C ASP A 59 -1.22 3.73 -10.98
N PRO A 60 -0.89 4.40 -12.11
CA PRO A 60 -1.60 5.59 -12.59
C PRO A 60 -2.92 5.21 -13.30
N ASP A 61 -3.78 4.49 -12.59
CA ASP A 61 -5.10 4.04 -13.08
C ASP A 61 -6.15 5.17 -13.03
N GLY A 62 -5.91 6.22 -12.25
CA GLY A 62 -6.84 7.34 -12.07
C GLY A 62 -8.00 7.02 -11.13
N VAL A 63 -7.89 5.94 -10.35
CA VAL A 63 -8.88 5.47 -9.39
C VAL A 63 -8.35 5.70 -7.98
N VAL A 64 -9.18 6.31 -7.13
CA VAL A 64 -8.85 6.52 -5.72
C VAL A 64 -9.14 5.24 -4.94
N GLY A 65 -8.14 4.37 -4.85
CA GLY A 65 -8.15 3.21 -3.95
C GLY A 65 -7.37 3.50 -2.65
N PRO A 66 -7.36 2.58 -1.68
CA PRO A 66 -6.80 2.89 -0.36
C PRO A 66 -5.28 3.16 -0.38
N MET A 67 -4.51 2.53 -1.28
CA MET A 67 -3.11 2.95 -1.52
C MET A 67 -2.97 4.43 -1.90
N THR A 68 -3.90 4.94 -2.72
CA THR A 68 -3.90 6.35 -3.13
C THR A 68 -4.38 7.23 -1.98
N THR A 69 -5.40 6.80 -1.23
CA THR A 69 -5.89 7.49 -0.03
C THR A 69 -4.79 7.62 1.03
N ASP A 70 -4.16 6.53 1.43
CA ASP A 70 -3.13 6.50 2.48
C ASP A 70 -1.92 7.37 2.11
N GLU A 71 -1.49 7.33 0.85
CA GLU A 71 -0.36 8.17 0.42
C GLU A 71 -0.76 9.64 0.33
N LEU A 72 -2.01 9.96 -0.05
CA LEU A 72 -2.50 11.34 -0.11
C LEU A 72 -2.60 11.93 1.30
N ASP A 73 -3.23 11.20 2.20
CA ASP A 73 -3.31 11.46 3.65
C ASP A 73 -1.92 11.69 4.26
N ALA A 74 -0.97 10.80 3.97
CA ALA A 74 0.40 10.92 4.47
C ALA A 74 1.12 12.17 3.94
N GLN A 75 0.85 12.60 2.70
CA GLN A 75 1.43 13.84 2.18
C GLN A 75 0.77 15.09 2.78
N VAL A 76 -0.56 15.08 2.92
CA VAL A 76 -1.31 16.18 3.54
C VAL A 76 -0.87 16.36 4.99
N THR A 77 -0.76 15.27 5.75
CA THR A 77 -0.26 15.23 7.14
C THR A 77 1.13 15.88 7.25
N LYS A 78 2.06 15.55 6.34
CA LYS A 78 3.42 16.15 6.34
C LYS A 78 3.37 17.66 6.11
N VAL A 79 2.53 18.11 5.18
CA VAL A 79 2.35 19.55 4.92
C VAL A 79 1.77 20.25 6.15
N GLN A 80 0.72 19.67 6.76
CA GLN A 80 0.08 20.19 7.96
C GLN A 80 1.06 20.34 9.12
N GLN A 81 1.92 19.34 9.34
CA GLN A 81 2.98 19.39 10.35
C GLN A 81 3.95 20.56 10.11
N VAL A 82 4.35 20.82 8.87
CA VAL A 82 5.29 21.91 8.54
C VAL A 82 4.64 23.28 8.73
N VAL A 83 3.35 23.44 8.38
CA VAL A 83 2.65 24.72 8.48
C VAL A 83 2.01 24.97 9.85
N GLY A 84 2.08 24.01 10.77
CA GLY A 84 1.48 24.10 12.10
C GLY A 84 -0.06 24.03 12.11
N ALA A 85 -0.65 23.37 11.11
CA ALA A 85 -2.07 23.02 11.11
C ALA A 85 -2.30 21.70 11.87
N ASP A 86 -3.56 21.38 12.18
CA ASP A 86 -3.91 20.06 12.73
C ASP A 86 -3.53 18.98 11.71
N PRO A 87 -2.68 18.00 12.06
CA PRO A 87 -2.23 16.95 11.14
C PRO A 87 -3.28 15.83 11.04
N ASP A 88 -4.49 16.18 10.61
CA ASP A 88 -5.63 15.28 10.47
C ASP A 88 -5.64 14.51 9.14
N GLY A 89 -4.72 14.84 8.23
CA GLY A 89 -4.60 14.20 6.92
C GLY A 89 -5.64 14.64 5.89
N GLU A 90 -6.54 15.55 6.26
CA GLU A 90 -7.59 16.09 5.41
C GLU A 90 -7.27 17.55 5.03
N PHE A 91 -7.08 17.80 3.73
CA PHE A 91 -6.82 19.15 3.28
C PHE A 91 -8.13 19.94 3.29
N GLY A 92 -8.18 21.01 4.08
CA GLY A 92 -9.34 21.89 4.16
C GLY A 92 -8.99 23.38 4.13
N PRO A 93 -10.00 24.26 4.29
CA PRO A 93 -9.79 25.71 4.33
C PRO A 93 -8.78 26.18 5.39
N ALA A 94 -8.71 25.49 6.54
CA ALA A 94 -7.74 25.78 7.59
C ALA A 94 -6.30 25.50 7.12
N THR A 95 -6.06 24.32 6.54
CA THR A 95 -4.77 23.94 5.93
C THR A 95 -4.39 24.91 4.81
N GLN A 96 -5.33 25.27 3.94
CA GLN A 96 -5.12 26.25 2.86
C GLN A 96 -4.66 27.61 3.41
N ALA A 97 -5.32 28.12 4.46
CA ALA A 97 -4.97 29.40 5.08
C ALA A 97 -3.59 29.36 5.77
N ALA A 98 -3.27 28.23 6.43
CA ALA A 98 -1.97 28.00 7.03
C ALA A 98 -0.85 28.00 5.98
N ILE A 99 -1.06 27.31 4.85
CA ILE A 99 -0.12 27.31 3.73
C ILE A 99 0.06 28.70 3.15
N LYS A 100 -1.01 29.49 2.92
CA LYS A 100 -0.87 30.88 2.44
C LYS A 100 -0.02 31.74 3.37
N THR A 101 -0.21 31.58 4.68
CA THR A 101 0.55 32.31 5.70
C THR A 101 2.02 31.88 5.68
N TRP A 102 2.27 30.57 5.65
CA TRP A 102 3.60 29.99 5.57
C TRP A 102 4.34 30.42 4.29
N GLN A 103 3.67 30.38 3.14
CA GLN A 103 4.19 30.84 1.85
C GLN A 103 4.59 32.32 1.92
N GLY A 104 3.77 33.18 2.52
CA GLY A 104 4.09 34.60 2.71
C GLY A 104 5.33 34.81 3.56
N ALA A 105 5.48 34.04 4.65
CA ALA A 105 6.67 34.07 5.50
C ALA A 105 7.95 33.59 4.79
N HIS A 106 7.81 32.71 3.79
CA HIS A 106 8.92 32.16 3.00
C HIS A 106 9.09 32.85 1.64
N SER A 107 8.46 34.00 1.43
CA SER A 107 8.56 34.79 0.18
C SER A 107 8.13 34.01 -1.08
N LEU A 108 7.16 33.11 -0.93
CA LEU A 108 6.53 32.36 -2.01
C LEU A 108 5.19 32.98 -2.40
N ALA A 109 4.71 32.67 -3.60
CA ALA A 109 3.35 33.02 -3.99
C ALA A 109 2.33 32.38 -3.03
N GLN A 110 1.41 33.18 -2.49
CA GLN A 110 0.42 32.72 -1.51
C GLN A 110 -0.77 32.01 -2.18
N THR A 111 -0.47 30.94 -2.93
CA THR A 111 -1.46 30.15 -3.67
C THR A 111 -2.38 29.38 -2.73
N GLY A 112 -1.90 29.04 -1.52
CA GLY A 112 -2.57 28.11 -0.61
C GLY A 112 -2.53 26.67 -1.07
N GLN A 113 -1.74 26.36 -2.11
CA GLN A 113 -1.45 25.01 -2.56
C GLN A 113 -0.02 24.64 -2.16
N ALA A 114 0.19 23.40 -1.75
CA ALA A 114 1.49 22.78 -1.61
C ALA A 114 2.05 22.38 -3.00
N ASP A 115 2.26 23.39 -3.86
CA ASP A 115 2.87 23.22 -5.19
C ASP A 115 4.35 22.80 -5.10
N ALA A 116 4.99 22.55 -6.25
CA ALA A 116 6.37 22.06 -6.28
C ALA A 116 7.37 22.99 -5.56
N ALA A 117 7.22 24.31 -5.70
CA ALA A 117 8.09 25.28 -5.02
C ALA A 117 7.84 25.26 -3.51
N THR A 118 6.57 25.20 -3.10
CA THR A 118 6.16 25.13 -1.70
C THR A 118 6.67 23.85 -1.04
N MET A 119 6.47 22.68 -1.66
CA MET A 119 6.94 21.38 -1.16
C MET A 119 8.48 21.34 -1.05
N THR A 120 9.18 21.91 -2.03
CA THR A 120 10.65 22.03 -2.00
C THR A 120 11.11 22.88 -0.82
N ALA A 121 10.49 24.05 -0.60
CA ALA A 121 10.82 24.92 0.51
C ALA A 121 10.48 24.30 1.88
N MET A 122 9.46 23.44 1.95
CA MET A 122 9.10 22.67 3.15
C MET A 122 10.03 21.47 3.38
N GLY A 123 10.86 21.09 2.41
CA GLY A 123 11.66 19.86 2.47
C GLY A 123 10.82 18.58 2.37
N VAL A 124 9.59 18.66 1.86
CA VAL A 124 8.69 17.50 1.71
C VAL A 124 8.82 16.96 0.29
N THR A 125 9.17 15.68 0.17
CA THR A 125 9.33 15.02 -1.13
C THR A 125 8.00 14.87 -1.86
N ARG A 126 7.74 15.74 -2.85
CA ARG A 126 6.56 15.68 -3.72
C ARG A 126 6.61 14.50 -4.70
N VAL A 127 7.71 14.38 -5.45
CA VAL A 127 7.93 13.33 -6.44
C VAL A 127 8.88 12.30 -5.84
N LYS A 128 8.43 11.05 -5.67
CA LYS A 128 9.33 9.93 -5.36
C LYS A 128 10.14 9.61 -6.60
N ASP A 129 11.38 9.18 -6.42
CA ASP A 129 12.14 8.58 -7.51
C ASP A 129 11.49 7.24 -7.86
N CYS A 130 10.77 7.23 -8.98
CA CYS A 130 10.11 6.04 -9.51
C CYS A 130 10.98 5.30 -10.54
N THR A 131 12.27 5.63 -10.61
CA THR A 131 13.20 4.85 -11.43
C THR A 131 13.21 3.43 -10.87
N PRO A 132 12.87 2.41 -11.67
CA PRO A 132 12.97 1.02 -11.23
C PRO A 132 14.36 0.75 -10.66
N PRO A 133 14.45 0.21 -9.43
CA PRO A 133 15.74 -0.15 -8.88
C PRO A 133 16.42 -1.21 -9.78
N PRO A 134 17.75 -1.19 -9.92
CA PRO A 134 18.49 -2.31 -10.50
C PRO A 134 18.02 -3.64 -9.89
N PRO A 135 18.08 -4.77 -10.62
CA PRO A 135 17.50 -6.04 -10.14
C PRO A 135 17.91 -6.46 -8.72
N GLY A 136 19.16 -6.20 -8.32
CA GLY A 136 19.63 -6.47 -6.96
C GLY A 136 19.02 -5.55 -5.89
N GLU A 137 18.71 -4.30 -6.23
CA GLU A 137 18.03 -3.35 -5.35
C GLU A 137 16.52 -3.62 -5.29
N LEU A 138 15.89 -4.09 -6.38
CA LEU A 138 14.50 -4.52 -6.38
C LEU A 138 14.28 -5.68 -5.40
N ALA A 139 15.15 -6.68 -5.47
CA ALA A 139 15.16 -7.80 -4.53
C ALA A 139 15.26 -7.30 -3.07
N ALA A 140 16.21 -6.40 -2.80
CA ALA A 140 16.40 -5.83 -1.46
C ALA A 140 15.17 -5.05 -0.96
N ALA A 141 14.55 -4.23 -1.82
CA ALA A 141 13.34 -3.48 -1.48
C ALA A 141 12.15 -4.40 -1.15
N ILE A 142 11.95 -5.47 -1.95
CA ILE A 142 10.91 -6.47 -1.69
C ILE A 142 11.12 -7.12 -0.33
N VAL A 143 12.35 -7.55 -0.02
CA VAL A 143 12.67 -8.15 1.28
C VAL A 143 12.43 -7.19 2.42
N GLN A 144 12.90 -5.95 2.30
CA GLN A 144 12.74 -4.93 3.33
C GLN A 144 11.25 -4.67 3.63
N ILE A 145 10.43 -4.45 2.59
CA ILE A 145 9.00 -4.17 2.74
C ILE A 145 8.28 -5.38 3.33
N ALA A 146 8.57 -6.60 2.86
CA ALA A 146 7.97 -7.82 3.41
C ALA A 146 8.28 -8.00 4.91
N GLN A 147 9.52 -7.71 5.32
CA GLN A 147 9.95 -7.77 6.72
C GLN A 147 9.29 -6.69 7.59
N GLN A 148 9.19 -5.46 7.08
CA GLN A 148 8.49 -4.36 7.75
C GLN A 148 7.01 -4.69 7.98
N GLU A 149 6.34 -5.23 6.97
CA GLU A 149 4.94 -5.62 7.07
C GLU A 149 4.72 -6.80 8.03
N ALA A 150 5.62 -7.79 8.05
CA ALA A 150 5.55 -8.87 9.04
C ALA A 150 5.71 -8.37 10.49
N ALA A 151 6.48 -7.30 10.69
CA ALA A 151 6.64 -6.64 11.98
C ALA A 151 5.51 -5.65 12.33
N ASN A 152 4.69 -5.27 11.35
CA ASN A 152 3.64 -4.27 11.52
C ASN A 152 2.39 -4.89 12.17
N SER A 153 2.19 -4.66 13.47
CA SER A 153 1.03 -5.18 14.21
C SER A 153 -0.32 -4.66 13.72
N ALA A 154 -0.37 -3.61 12.90
CA ALA A 154 -1.61 -3.16 12.28
C ALA A 154 -1.99 -4.00 11.06
N HIS A 155 -1.03 -4.63 10.36
CA HIS A 155 -1.27 -5.32 9.09
C HIS A 155 -0.92 -6.81 9.10
N ASN A 156 -0.08 -7.26 10.04
CA ASN A 156 0.51 -8.60 10.05
C ASN A 156 -0.43 -9.74 10.42
N ARG A 157 -1.74 -9.49 10.50
CA ARG A 157 -2.76 -10.49 10.73
C ARG A 157 -4.12 -10.02 10.24
N GLU A 158 -5.06 -10.93 10.20
CA GLU A 158 -6.47 -10.61 10.01
C GLU A 158 -7.01 -9.84 11.22
N ILE A 159 -7.70 -8.74 10.94
CA ILE A 159 -8.34 -7.90 11.95
C ILE A 159 -9.77 -7.65 11.49
N GLY A 160 -10.71 -7.78 12.42
CA GLY A 160 -12.12 -7.48 12.17
C GLY A 160 -12.95 -8.63 11.60
N GLY A 161 -12.36 -9.82 11.42
CA GLY A 161 -13.06 -11.03 11.01
C GLY A 161 -12.18 -11.99 10.21
N TYR A 162 -12.73 -13.16 9.88
CA TYR A 162 -12.06 -14.16 9.05
C TYR A 162 -11.81 -13.62 7.63
N ASN A 163 -10.59 -13.80 7.12
CA ASN A 163 -10.08 -13.29 5.85
C ASN A 163 -10.10 -11.76 5.69
N CYS A 164 -10.44 -11.01 6.74
CA CYS A 164 -10.41 -9.55 6.72
C CYS A 164 -8.97 -9.07 6.84
N ASN A 165 -8.43 -8.52 5.75
CA ASN A 165 -7.01 -8.17 5.68
C ASN A 165 -6.78 -6.81 5.01
N TYR A 166 -5.65 -6.20 5.37
CA TYR A 166 -5.24 -4.90 4.84
C TYR A 166 -4.92 -4.97 3.33
N TYR A 167 -4.21 -6.00 2.87
CA TYR A 167 -3.65 -6.05 1.51
C TYR A 167 -4.69 -6.10 0.41
N THR A 168 -5.75 -6.90 0.57
CA THR A 168 -6.91 -6.92 -0.33
C THR A 168 -7.53 -5.53 -0.42
N THR A 169 -7.70 -4.88 0.73
CA THR A 169 -8.29 -3.53 0.85
C THR A 169 -7.41 -2.51 0.12
N ALA A 170 -6.13 -2.45 0.45
CA ALA A 170 -5.14 -1.55 -0.10
C ALA A 170 -5.03 -1.64 -1.64
N LEU A 171 -5.10 -2.85 -2.19
CA LEU A 171 -5.09 -3.07 -3.63
C LEU A 171 -6.42 -2.73 -4.33
N GLY A 172 -7.46 -2.34 -3.60
CA GLY A 172 -8.78 -2.01 -4.14
C GLY A 172 -9.54 -3.21 -4.71
N LEU A 173 -9.10 -4.44 -4.43
CA LEU A 173 -9.59 -5.67 -5.07
C LEU A 173 -11.03 -5.98 -4.68
N SER A 174 -11.76 -6.75 -5.48
CA SER A 174 -13.13 -7.14 -5.18
C SER A 174 -13.17 -8.20 -4.08
N GLY A 175 -13.63 -7.83 -2.88
CA GLY A 175 -13.94 -8.73 -1.77
C GLY A 175 -15.20 -8.25 -1.04
N THR A 176 -15.93 -9.13 -0.34
CA THR A 176 -17.17 -8.76 0.36
C THR A 176 -16.87 -8.09 1.70
N GLY A 177 -16.73 -6.76 1.75
CA GLY A 177 -16.42 -6.05 3.01
C GLY A 177 -17.51 -6.11 4.09
N ALA A 178 -18.71 -6.62 3.78
CA ALA A 178 -19.88 -6.54 4.66
C ALA A 178 -19.74 -7.24 6.03
N HIS A 179 -18.79 -8.17 6.20
CA HIS A 179 -18.56 -8.86 7.48
C HIS A 179 -17.31 -8.42 8.25
N CYS A 180 -16.47 -7.55 7.67
CA CYS A 180 -15.26 -7.08 8.35
C CYS A 180 -15.59 -5.86 9.22
N SER A 181 -15.45 -5.99 10.54
CA SER A 181 -15.86 -4.94 11.48
C SER A 181 -15.05 -3.64 11.41
N ASN A 182 -13.90 -3.67 10.74
CA ASN A 182 -13.01 -2.54 10.51
C ASN A 182 -13.07 -1.97 9.08
N GLY A 183 -14.04 -2.40 8.26
CA GLY A 183 -14.20 -1.92 6.88
C GLY A 183 -13.22 -2.51 5.88
N TRP A 184 -12.36 -3.45 6.28
CA TRP A 184 -11.50 -4.16 5.36
C TRP A 184 -12.29 -5.07 4.42
N LYS A 185 -11.65 -5.46 3.32
CA LYS A 185 -12.17 -6.44 2.38
C LYS A 185 -11.74 -7.85 2.79
N THR A 186 -12.58 -8.81 2.46
CA THR A 186 -12.36 -10.23 2.78
C THR A 186 -12.02 -11.05 1.54
N GLN A 187 -10.93 -11.81 1.62
CA GLN A 187 -10.62 -12.98 0.79
C GLN A 187 -9.29 -13.60 1.26
N ALA A 188 -8.95 -14.77 0.72
CA ALA A 188 -7.58 -15.27 0.83
C ALA A 188 -6.60 -14.27 0.19
N TRP A 189 -5.55 -13.93 0.92
CA TRP A 189 -4.67 -12.79 0.75
C TRP A 189 -3.18 -13.12 0.68
N CYS A 190 -2.78 -14.41 0.64
CA CYS A 190 -1.37 -14.78 0.38
C CYS A 190 -0.82 -14.14 -0.90
N ALA A 191 -1.60 -14.19 -1.99
CA ALA A 191 -1.28 -13.58 -3.27
C ALA A 191 -1.43 -12.05 -3.24
N ASP A 192 -2.43 -11.52 -2.54
CA ASP A 192 -2.64 -10.07 -2.39
C ASP A 192 -1.47 -9.42 -1.66
N PHE A 193 -0.99 -10.02 -0.57
CA PHE A 193 0.22 -9.59 0.12
C PHE A 193 1.42 -9.58 -0.84
N GLY A 194 1.67 -10.69 -1.53
CA GLY A 194 2.77 -10.79 -2.49
C GLY A 194 2.72 -9.70 -3.56
N LYS A 195 1.53 -9.47 -4.13
CA LYS A 195 1.28 -8.43 -5.13
C LYS A 195 1.47 -7.04 -4.54
N TRP A 196 0.98 -6.78 -3.34
CA TRP A 196 1.11 -5.50 -2.66
C TRP A 196 2.57 -5.15 -2.43
N VAL A 197 3.38 -6.08 -1.90
CA VAL A 197 4.81 -5.83 -1.65
C VAL A 197 5.56 -5.61 -2.96
N TRP A 198 5.35 -6.46 -3.98
CA TRP A 198 5.91 -6.24 -5.32
C TRP A 198 5.49 -4.88 -5.88
N LYS A 199 4.24 -4.45 -5.64
CA LYS A 199 3.76 -3.14 -6.06
C LYS A 199 4.49 -2.01 -5.32
N GLN A 200 4.69 -2.11 -4.01
CA GLN A 200 5.39 -1.06 -3.27
C GLN A 200 6.89 -0.99 -3.59
N ALA A 201 7.51 -2.14 -3.90
CA ALA A 201 8.94 -2.22 -4.23
C ALA A 201 9.28 -1.77 -5.66
N GLY A 202 8.29 -1.46 -6.49
CA GLY A 202 8.51 -1.06 -7.88
C GLY A 202 8.61 -2.21 -8.88
N ALA A 203 8.14 -3.42 -8.53
CA ALA A 203 8.00 -4.50 -9.51
C ALA A 203 6.74 -4.31 -10.37
N LYS A 204 6.77 -4.82 -11.62
CA LYS A 204 5.59 -5.01 -12.45
C LYS A 204 4.68 -6.02 -11.78
N THR A 205 3.37 -5.73 -11.77
CA THR A 205 2.34 -6.64 -11.26
C THR A 205 1.31 -7.01 -12.33
N THR A 206 1.57 -6.67 -13.60
CA THR A 206 0.78 -7.15 -14.74
C THR A 206 0.70 -8.67 -14.68
N TYR A 207 -0.49 -9.25 -14.88
CA TYR A 207 -0.78 -10.69 -14.75
C TYR A 207 -0.87 -11.25 -13.32
N VAL A 208 -0.46 -10.51 -12.28
CA VAL A 208 -0.63 -10.96 -10.88
C VAL A 208 -2.05 -10.62 -10.42
N THR A 209 -2.79 -11.64 -9.97
CA THR A 209 -4.15 -11.54 -9.44
C THR A 209 -4.19 -12.05 -7.99
N SER A 210 -5.37 -12.08 -7.36
CA SER A 210 -5.56 -12.67 -6.03
C SER A 210 -5.40 -14.20 -6.00
N TYR A 211 -5.13 -14.82 -7.15
CA TYR A 211 -4.93 -16.26 -7.23
C TYR A 211 -3.43 -16.59 -7.18
N TYR A 212 -3.03 -17.50 -6.28
CA TYR A 212 -1.62 -17.84 -6.02
C TYR A 212 -0.84 -18.25 -7.28
N SER A 213 -1.47 -18.99 -8.21
CA SER A 213 -0.81 -19.47 -9.42
C SER A 213 -0.61 -18.36 -10.46
N SER A 214 -1.18 -17.17 -10.27
CA SER A 214 -0.94 -16.02 -11.14
C SER A 214 0.52 -15.57 -11.14
N PHE A 215 1.28 -15.87 -10.08
CA PHE A 215 2.74 -15.66 -10.05
C PHE A 215 3.48 -16.61 -11.00
N THR A 216 2.97 -17.82 -11.23
CA THR A 216 3.47 -18.71 -12.30
C THR A 216 3.20 -18.10 -13.67
N THR A 217 1.97 -17.64 -13.91
CA THR A 217 1.60 -16.97 -15.17
C THR A 217 2.43 -15.71 -15.41
N TYR A 218 2.66 -14.90 -14.37
CA TYR A 218 3.56 -13.76 -14.40
C TYR A 218 4.96 -14.16 -14.86
N GLY A 219 5.57 -15.13 -14.17
CA GLY A 219 6.93 -15.56 -14.47
C GLY A 219 7.05 -16.14 -15.88
N GLN A 220 6.03 -16.87 -16.36
CA GLN A 220 6.01 -17.40 -17.72
C GLN A 220 5.93 -16.28 -18.77
N ASN A 221 5.06 -15.28 -18.56
CA ASN A 221 4.88 -14.17 -19.49
C ASN A 221 6.09 -13.24 -19.55
N PHE A 222 6.78 -13.05 -18.43
CA PHE A 222 8.01 -12.24 -18.36
C PHE A 222 9.30 -13.04 -18.58
N GLY A 223 9.22 -14.37 -18.76
CA GLY A 223 10.38 -15.25 -18.92
C GLY A 223 11.23 -15.41 -17.65
N THR A 224 10.66 -15.13 -16.47
CA THR A 224 11.33 -15.20 -15.16
C THR A 224 10.88 -16.38 -14.30
N TRP A 225 10.06 -17.29 -14.81
CA TRP A 225 9.70 -18.53 -14.12
C TRP A 225 10.87 -19.51 -14.08
N HIS A 226 11.20 -20.07 -12.91
CA HIS A 226 12.23 -21.08 -12.77
C HIS A 226 12.00 -22.04 -11.60
N THR A 227 12.65 -23.21 -11.65
CA THR A 227 12.71 -24.19 -10.55
C THR A 227 14.12 -24.29 -9.92
N GLY A 228 15.03 -23.41 -10.37
CA GLY A 228 16.42 -23.36 -9.94
C GLY A 228 16.61 -22.76 -8.54
N SER A 229 17.75 -22.09 -8.34
CA SER A 229 18.04 -21.45 -7.05
C SER A 229 17.16 -20.24 -6.80
N PRO A 230 16.41 -20.20 -5.67
CA PRO A 230 15.60 -19.05 -5.33
C PRO A 230 16.46 -17.87 -4.92
N GLN A 231 16.03 -16.69 -5.32
CA GLN A 231 16.64 -15.41 -4.99
C GLN A 231 15.74 -14.62 -4.05
N PRO A 232 16.31 -13.79 -3.15
CA PRO A 232 15.53 -12.79 -2.43
C PRO A 232 14.67 -11.98 -3.41
N GLY A 233 13.40 -11.76 -3.07
CA GLY A 233 12.43 -11.06 -3.91
C GLY A 233 11.56 -11.98 -4.79
N ASP A 234 11.99 -13.22 -5.06
CA ASP A 234 11.18 -14.19 -5.81
C ASP A 234 9.84 -14.48 -5.11
N ALA A 235 8.80 -14.72 -5.89
CA ALA A 235 7.60 -15.37 -5.39
C ALA A 235 7.82 -16.89 -5.40
N ILE A 236 7.68 -17.55 -4.25
CA ILE A 236 7.70 -19.01 -4.12
C ILE A 236 6.27 -19.54 -4.20
N VAL A 237 5.99 -20.45 -5.14
CA VAL A 237 4.65 -20.99 -5.39
C VAL A 237 4.56 -22.45 -4.92
N PHE A 238 3.49 -22.77 -4.18
CA PHE A 238 3.26 -24.10 -3.62
C PHE A 238 2.04 -24.80 -4.24
N SER A 239 2.11 -26.13 -4.35
CA SER A 239 1.09 -26.97 -5.01
C SER A 239 -0.23 -27.06 -4.25
N TYR A 240 -0.23 -26.77 -2.95
CA TYR A 240 -1.42 -26.75 -2.10
C TYR A 240 -2.17 -25.41 -2.14
N GLY A 241 -1.86 -24.54 -3.11
CA GLY A 241 -2.63 -23.31 -3.30
C GLY A 241 -2.10 -22.10 -2.54
N HIS A 242 -0.78 -21.99 -2.39
CA HIS A 242 -0.16 -20.94 -1.58
C HIS A 242 1.01 -20.28 -2.33
N VAL A 243 1.28 -19.03 -1.98
CA VAL A 243 2.43 -18.27 -2.48
C VAL A 243 3.05 -17.50 -1.34
N GLY A 244 4.36 -17.25 -1.38
CA GLY A 244 5.06 -16.36 -0.46
C GLY A 244 6.17 -15.60 -1.16
N LEU A 245 6.82 -14.68 -0.44
CA LEU A 245 7.95 -13.91 -0.96
C LEU A 245 9.24 -14.38 -0.31
N VAL A 246 10.20 -14.82 -1.13
CA VAL A 246 11.52 -15.26 -0.67
C VAL A 246 12.27 -14.08 -0.09
N VAL A 247 12.75 -14.22 1.15
CA VAL A 247 13.56 -13.20 1.84
C VAL A 247 15.03 -13.60 2.00
N SER A 248 15.31 -14.90 2.02
CA SER A 248 16.67 -15.43 1.97
C SER A 248 16.68 -16.88 1.52
N SER A 249 17.82 -17.35 1.01
CA SER A 249 18.01 -18.74 0.64
C SER A 249 19.44 -19.19 0.93
N THR A 250 19.59 -20.49 1.17
CA THR A 250 20.88 -21.17 1.25
C THR A 250 20.94 -22.26 0.17
N SER A 251 21.98 -23.10 0.19
CA SER A 251 22.04 -24.28 -0.69
C SER A 251 20.93 -25.30 -0.38
N SER A 252 20.43 -25.37 0.85
CA SER A 252 19.48 -26.40 1.30
C SER A 252 18.13 -25.87 1.78
N SER A 253 18.01 -24.58 2.10
CA SER A 253 16.78 -23.98 2.63
C SER A 253 16.38 -22.72 1.88
N VAL A 254 15.09 -22.40 1.95
CA VAL A 254 14.52 -21.13 1.49
C VAL A 254 13.63 -20.58 2.60
N THR A 255 13.84 -19.31 2.92
CA THR A 255 13.05 -18.55 3.89
C THR A 255 12.18 -17.57 3.14
N TYR A 256 10.90 -17.53 3.47
CA TYR A 256 9.90 -16.68 2.84
C TYR A 256 8.94 -16.08 3.86
N ILE A 257 8.28 -15.00 3.48
CA ILE A 257 7.19 -14.37 4.23
C ILE A 257 5.90 -14.53 3.43
N SER A 258 4.80 -14.90 4.08
CA SER A 258 3.49 -15.01 3.43
C SER A 258 2.31 -14.69 4.35
N GLY A 259 1.24 -14.16 3.74
CA GLY A 259 -0.07 -13.99 4.35
C GLY A 259 -0.93 -15.24 4.31
N ASN A 260 -2.04 -15.29 5.06
CA ASN A 260 -2.79 -16.52 5.35
C ASN A 260 -1.89 -17.68 5.80
N THR A 261 -0.87 -17.36 6.58
CA THR A 261 0.01 -18.38 7.12
C THR A 261 -0.53 -18.84 8.46
N SER A 262 -0.55 -20.15 8.67
CA SER A 262 -0.93 -20.76 9.94
C SER A 262 -0.16 -20.14 11.10
N ASN A 263 -0.93 -19.53 11.99
CA ASN A 263 -0.49 -18.81 13.16
C ASN A 263 -0.47 -19.76 14.36
N PRO A 264 0.71 -20.13 14.88
CA PRO A 264 0.80 -21.05 16.00
C PRO A 264 0.27 -20.45 17.31
N ALA A 265 0.13 -19.13 17.41
CA ALA A 265 -0.40 -18.47 18.60
C ALA A 265 -1.94 -18.53 18.68
N THR A 266 -2.63 -18.55 17.53
CA THR A 266 -4.10 -18.55 17.46
C THR A 266 -4.67 -19.87 16.94
N GLY A 267 -3.87 -20.68 16.26
CA GLY A 267 -4.29 -21.90 15.57
C GLY A 267 -5.00 -21.64 14.24
N ASN A 268 -5.11 -20.39 13.80
CA ASN A 268 -5.81 -19.99 12.57
C ASN A 268 -4.84 -19.64 11.44
N ASP A 269 -5.31 -19.67 10.20
CA ASP A 269 -4.55 -19.21 9.02
C ASP A 269 -4.69 -17.70 8.81
N ASP A 270 -4.35 -16.93 9.84
CA ASP A 270 -4.68 -15.51 9.95
C ASP A 270 -3.46 -14.58 9.92
N ALA A 271 -2.23 -15.09 9.78
CA ALA A 271 -1.03 -14.29 10.03
C ALA A 271 -0.14 -14.07 8.80
N LEU A 272 0.58 -12.96 8.84
CA LEU A 272 1.73 -12.67 7.99
C LEU A 272 3.00 -13.13 8.71
N LEU A 273 3.55 -14.27 8.31
CA LEU A 273 4.66 -14.89 9.04
C LEU A 273 5.80 -15.31 8.12
N GLN A 274 7.01 -15.26 8.70
CA GLN A 274 8.20 -15.86 8.11
C GLN A 274 8.22 -17.36 8.36
N LYS A 275 8.53 -18.14 7.32
CA LYS A 275 8.73 -19.59 7.38
C LYS A 275 10.02 -19.96 6.64
N THR A 276 10.63 -21.07 7.05
CA THR A 276 11.77 -21.66 6.37
C THR A 276 11.44 -23.11 6.03
N VAL A 277 11.67 -23.48 4.77
CA VAL A 277 11.45 -24.84 4.27
C VAL A 277 12.69 -25.37 3.57
N SER A 278 12.79 -26.70 3.43
CA SER A 278 13.82 -27.31 2.59
C SER A 278 13.61 -26.90 1.14
N ARG A 279 14.70 -26.64 0.40
CA ARG A 279 14.65 -26.42 -1.06
C ARG A 279 14.20 -27.66 -1.83
N SER A 280 14.33 -28.84 -1.23
CA SER A 280 13.82 -30.10 -1.78
C SER A 280 12.37 -30.39 -1.39
N TYR A 281 11.67 -29.46 -0.74
CA TYR A 281 10.30 -29.68 -0.33
C TYR A 281 9.41 -29.87 -1.57
N SER A 282 8.82 -31.05 -1.70
CA SER A 282 8.09 -31.48 -2.91
C SER A 282 6.84 -30.66 -3.23
N ALA A 283 6.33 -29.89 -2.26
CA ALA A 283 5.22 -28.99 -2.48
C ALA A 283 5.62 -27.70 -3.21
N ILE A 284 6.92 -27.38 -3.32
CA ILE A 284 7.40 -26.23 -4.07
C ILE A 284 7.23 -26.52 -5.56
N VAL A 285 6.39 -25.74 -6.23
CA VAL A 285 6.15 -25.81 -7.68
C VAL A 285 7.25 -25.08 -8.44
N GLY A 286 7.69 -23.94 -7.92
CA GLY A 286 8.76 -23.14 -8.51
C GLY A 286 8.74 -21.70 -7.99
N TYR A 287 9.46 -20.84 -8.70
CA TYR A 287 9.70 -19.46 -8.34
C TYR A 287 9.46 -18.55 -9.54
N ALA A 288 9.01 -17.32 -9.28
CA ALA A 288 8.94 -16.27 -10.27
C ALA A 288 9.77 -15.07 -9.79
N SER A 289 10.80 -14.68 -10.55
CA SER A 289 11.56 -13.48 -10.25
C SER A 289 10.81 -12.22 -10.69
N PRO A 290 10.76 -11.18 -9.84
CA PRO A 290 10.10 -9.91 -10.15
C PRO A 290 10.88 -9.15 -11.24
N VAL A 291 10.14 -8.49 -12.12
CA VAL A 291 10.68 -7.55 -13.11
C VAL A 291 10.38 -6.13 -12.65
N ALA A 292 11.39 -5.26 -12.65
CA ALA A 292 11.21 -3.85 -12.29
C ALA A 292 10.28 -3.12 -13.28
N ARG A 293 9.53 -2.11 -12.81
CA ARG A 293 8.56 -1.36 -13.61
C ARG A 293 9.17 -0.53 -14.72
#